data_AF-A0A3D5CE63-F1
#
_entry.id   AF-A0A3D5CE63-F1
#
_cell.length_a   1.000
_cell.length_b   1.000
_cell.length_c   1.000
_cell.angle_alpha   90.00
_cell.angle_beta   90.00
_cell.angle_gamma   90.00
#
_symmetry.space_group_name_H-M   'P 1'
#
loop_
_entity.id
_entity.type
_entity.pdbx_description
1 polymer ?
#
loop_
_entity_poly.entity_id
_entity_poly.type
_entity_poly.pdbx_seq_one_letter_code
_entity_poly.pdbx_strand_id
1 'polypeptide(L)'
;MGVQLIGIGTAVPEFALSQSQVKDLFLAEPDIAPLTARLIRAAYDNSAIERRHTVIEDLAGDGGDFLEPETHAVRNPGTGTRNARYAREAPRLSEAAARRALKNAGVHPGEITHVVTASCTGFYAPGPEYRLVR
;
A
#
# COMPACT_ATOMS: atom_id res chain seq x y z
N MET A 1 -30.54 -15.28 15.08
CA MET A 1 -29.66 -14.09 15.15
C MET A 1 -28.53 -14.34 14.15
N GLY A 2 -28.31 -13.43 13.20
CA GLY A 2 -27.37 -13.64 12.09
C GLY A 2 -26.36 -12.51 11.97
N VAL A 3 -25.18 -12.82 11.42
CA VAL A 3 -24.15 -11.82 11.12
C VAL A 3 -24.50 -11.15 9.79
N GLN A 4 -24.41 -9.82 9.74
CA GLN A 4 -24.69 -9.05 8.52
C GLN A 4 -23.54 -8.08 8.23
N LEU A 5 -23.24 -7.91 6.95
CA LEU A 5 -22.35 -6.87 6.47
C LEU A 5 -23.16 -5.60 6.24
N ILE A 6 -23.06 -4.63 7.16
CA ILE A 6 -23.87 -3.41 7.13
C ILE A 6 -23.20 -2.23 6.43
N GLY A 7 -21.89 -2.32 6.13
CA GLY A 7 -21.18 -1.29 5.38
C GLY A 7 -19.78 -1.75 4.96
N ILE A 8 -19.34 -1.26 3.81
CA ILE A 8 -17.97 -1.47 3.29
C ILE A 8 -17.38 -0.11 2.98
N GLY A 9 -16.13 0.09 3.38
CA GLY A 9 -15.33 1.25 3.01
C GLY A 9 -13.96 0.80 2.57
N THR A 10 -13.46 1.37 1.48
CA THR A 10 -12.12 1.09 0.96
C THR A 10 -11.32 2.39 0.91
N ALA A 11 -10.00 2.28 1.05
CA ALA A 11 -9.06 3.38 0.86
C ALA A 11 -7.80 2.85 0.20
N VAL A 12 -7.23 3.64 -0.69
CA VAL A 12 -5.94 3.42 -1.34
C VAL A 12 -5.12 4.69 -1.17
N PRO A 13 -3.79 4.60 -1.15
CA PRO A 13 -2.93 5.78 -1.09
C PRO A 13 -3.04 6.62 -2.37
N GLU A 14 -2.60 7.87 -2.26
CA GLU A 14 -2.76 8.89 -3.30
C GLU A 14 -1.98 8.56 -4.57
N PHE A 15 -0.72 8.13 -4.42
CA PHE A 15 0.12 7.84 -5.57
C PHE A 15 -0.36 6.61 -6.32
N ALA A 16 -0.50 6.75 -7.63
CA ALA A 16 -0.89 5.68 -8.55
C ALA A 16 0.05 5.65 -9.73
N LEU A 17 0.53 4.45 -10.07
CA LEU A 17 1.31 4.19 -11.28
C LEU A 17 0.52 3.29 -12.21
N SER A 18 0.62 3.56 -13.51
CA SER A 18 0.21 2.60 -14.53
C SER A 18 1.09 1.36 -14.48
N GLN A 19 0.55 0.24 -14.93
CA GLN A 19 1.29 -1.02 -14.98
C GLN A 19 2.54 -0.93 -15.87
N SER A 20 2.49 -0.13 -16.94
CA SER A 20 3.66 0.15 -17.79
C SER A 20 4.73 0.95 -17.07
N GLN A 21 4.37 1.99 -16.30
CA GLN A 21 5.36 2.75 -15.50
C GLN A 21 6.12 1.84 -14.53
N VAL A 22 5.41 0.96 -13.81
CA VAL A 22 6.07 0.03 -12.88
C VAL A 22 6.92 -0.99 -13.65
N LYS A 23 6.47 -1.47 -14.81
CA LYS A 23 7.26 -2.37 -15.67
C LYS A 23 8.58 -1.72 -16.10
N ASP A 24 8.48 -0.50 -16.60
CA ASP A 24 9.61 0.24 -17.16
C ASP A 24 10.64 0.57 -16.07
N LEU A 25 10.19 0.89 -14.85
CA LEU A 25 11.07 1.02 -13.69
C LEU A 25 11.94 -0.24 -13.48
N PHE A 26 11.32 -1.42 -13.40
CA PHE A 26 12.08 -2.66 -13.18
C PHE A 26 12.93 -3.07 -14.38
N LEU A 27 12.58 -2.66 -15.60
CA LEU A 27 13.40 -2.89 -16.80
C LEU A 27 14.58 -1.92 -16.91
N ALA A 28 14.54 -0.79 -16.20
CA ALA A 28 15.61 0.19 -16.16
C ALA A 28 16.71 -0.16 -15.14
N GLU A 29 16.54 -1.22 -14.35
CA GLU A 29 17.55 -1.70 -13.41
C GLU A 29 18.88 -2.01 -14.11
N PRO A 30 20.03 -1.59 -13.53
CA PRO A 30 21.34 -1.88 -14.10
C PRO A 30 21.60 -3.39 -14.15
N ASP A 31 22.37 -3.82 -15.15
CA ASP A 31 22.84 -5.20 -15.32
C ASP A 31 21.72 -6.26 -15.43
N ILE A 32 20.53 -5.86 -15.88
CA ILE A 32 19.41 -6.80 -16.03
C ILE A 32 19.69 -7.87 -17.08
N ALA A 33 19.64 -9.14 -16.66
CA ALA A 33 19.84 -10.27 -17.56
C ALA A 33 18.71 -10.37 -18.61
N PRO A 34 18.98 -10.80 -19.86
CA PRO A 34 17.96 -10.92 -20.91
C PRO A 34 16.76 -11.80 -20.51
N LEU A 35 17.02 -12.89 -19.77
CA LEU A 35 15.96 -13.76 -19.25
C LEU A 35 15.08 -13.02 -18.23
N THR A 36 15.69 -12.28 -17.30
CA THR A 36 14.97 -11.48 -16.28
C THR A 36 14.08 -10.43 -16.94
N ALA A 37 14.60 -9.68 -17.92
CA ALA A 37 13.83 -8.69 -18.66
C ALA A 37 12.61 -9.33 -19.38
N ARG A 38 12.79 -10.51 -19.98
CA ARG A 38 11.68 -11.26 -20.61
C ARG A 38 10.61 -11.67 -19.58
N LEU A 39 11.03 -12.14 -18.41
CA LEU A 39 10.11 -12.54 -17.33
C LEU A 39 9.34 -11.34 -16.76
N ILE A 40 10.00 -10.19 -16.59
CA ILE A 40 9.33 -8.95 -16.16
C ILE A 40 8.27 -8.55 -17.17
N ARG A 41 8.59 -8.49 -18.48
CA ARG A 41 7.59 -8.18 -19.51
C ARG A 41 6.42 -9.15 -19.46
N ALA A 42 6.68 -10.46 -19.42
CA ALA A 42 5.64 -11.47 -19.37
C ALA A 42 4.73 -11.33 -18.13
N ALA A 43 5.31 -11.09 -16.95
CA ALA A 43 4.56 -10.93 -15.71
C ALA A 43 3.70 -9.67 -15.69
N TYR A 44 4.20 -8.56 -16.24
CA TYR A 44 3.51 -7.28 -16.20
C TYR A 44 2.47 -7.14 -17.30
N ASP A 45 2.77 -7.58 -18.53
CA ASP A 45 1.87 -7.42 -19.69
C ASP A 45 0.65 -8.37 -19.60
N ASN A 46 0.75 -9.47 -18.85
CA ASN A 46 -0.32 -10.45 -18.67
C ASN A 46 -1.00 -10.41 -17.30
N SER A 47 -0.79 -9.34 -16.51
CA SER A 47 -1.31 -9.29 -15.14
C SER A 47 -2.79 -8.88 -15.04
N ALA A 48 -3.40 -8.39 -16.14
CA ALA A 48 -4.71 -7.73 -16.13
C ALA A 48 -4.81 -6.57 -15.12
N ILE A 49 -3.69 -5.89 -14.84
CA ILE A 49 -3.62 -4.72 -13.95
C ILE A 49 -3.43 -3.49 -14.83
N GLU A 50 -4.30 -2.50 -14.67
CA GLU A 50 -4.13 -1.19 -15.31
C GLU A 50 -3.22 -0.29 -14.46
N ARG A 51 -3.46 -0.25 -13.15
CA ARG A 51 -2.77 0.63 -12.21
C ARG A 51 -2.57 0.01 -10.83
N ARG A 52 -1.56 0.50 -10.11
CA ARG A 52 -1.30 0.17 -8.70
C ARG A 52 -1.14 1.42 -7.87
N HIS A 53 -1.69 1.39 -6.67
CA HIS A 53 -1.53 2.45 -5.68
C HIS A 53 -0.38 2.14 -4.73
N THR A 54 0.38 3.16 -4.34
CA THR A 54 1.55 3.00 -3.45
C THR A 54 1.67 4.14 -2.46
N VAL A 55 2.31 3.89 -1.33
CA VAL A 55 2.74 4.90 -0.35
C VAL A 55 4.22 5.30 -0.52
N ILE A 56 4.89 4.70 -1.50
CA ILE A 56 6.28 4.99 -1.83
C ILE A 56 6.28 6.12 -2.85
N GLU A 57 6.54 7.32 -2.36
CA GLU A 57 6.43 8.59 -3.09
C GLU A 57 7.49 8.68 -4.20
N ASP A 58 8.65 8.06 -3.98
CA ASP A 58 9.76 7.97 -4.93
C ASP A 58 9.37 7.28 -6.22
N LEU A 59 8.45 6.31 -6.14
CA LEU A 59 7.92 5.64 -7.34
C LEU A 59 7.07 6.62 -8.17
N ALA A 60 6.51 7.66 -7.57
CA ALA A 60 5.74 8.69 -8.23
C ALA A 60 6.57 9.94 -8.63
N GLY A 61 7.87 9.94 -8.36
CA GLY A 61 8.80 11.01 -8.76
C GLY A 61 9.27 11.94 -7.63
N ASP A 62 8.86 11.71 -6.38
CA ASP A 62 9.25 12.52 -5.23
C ASP A 62 10.26 11.76 -4.36
N GLY A 63 11.50 12.25 -4.21
CA GLY A 63 12.62 11.49 -3.62
C GLY A 63 12.36 10.87 -2.22
N GLY A 64 13.12 9.82 -1.89
CA GLY A 64 13.01 9.13 -0.59
C GLY A 64 13.91 7.90 -0.41
N ASP A 65 13.43 6.92 0.35
CA ASP A 65 14.21 5.79 0.85
C ASP A 65 14.26 4.56 -0.09
N PHE A 66 13.49 4.57 -1.17
CA PHE A 66 13.19 3.36 -1.96
C PHE A 66 13.76 3.39 -3.38
N LEU A 67 14.08 4.56 -3.92
CA LEU A 67 14.84 4.70 -5.17
C LEU A 67 16.13 5.50 -4.96
N GLU A 68 17.15 5.20 -5.76
CA GLU A 68 18.33 6.04 -5.90
C GLU A 68 17.96 7.36 -6.63
N PRO A 69 18.32 8.55 -6.10
CA PRO A 69 17.89 9.84 -6.67
C PRO A 69 18.34 10.09 -8.11
N GLU A 70 19.55 9.66 -8.48
CA GLU A 70 20.12 9.95 -9.79
C GLU A 70 19.76 8.89 -10.84
N THR A 71 19.78 7.62 -10.44
CA THR A 71 19.59 6.49 -11.36
C THR A 71 18.17 5.95 -11.37
N HIS A 72 17.35 6.31 -10.38
CA HIS A 72 16.05 5.69 -10.09
C HIS A 72 16.12 4.17 -9.88
N ALA A 73 17.31 3.64 -9.61
CA ALA A 73 17.49 2.22 -9.30
C ALA A 73 16.78 1.88 -7.99
N VAL A 74 16.14 0.73 -7.94
CA VAL A 74 15.39 0.27 -6.77
C VAL A 74 16.34 -0.05 -5.62
N ARG A 75 16.16 0.65 -4.50
CA ARG A 75 16.84 0.34 -3.25
C ARG A 75 16.23 -0.88 -2.59
N ASN A 76 17.04 -1.60 -1.81
CA ASN A 76 16.56 -2.63 -0.91
C ASN A 76 16.66 -2.18 0.56
N PRO A 77 15.79 -1.26 1.01
CA PRO A 77 15.84 -0.79 2.39
C PRO A 77 15.59 -1.94 3.37
N GLY A 78 16.23 -1.86 4.53
CA GLY A 78 16.08 -2.85 5.59
C GLY A 78 14.66 -2.85 6.18
N THR A 79 14.35 -3.92 6.92
CA THR A 79 13.04 -4.10 7.56
C THR A 79 12.62 -2.91 8.43
N GLY A 80 13.57 -2.27 9.13
CA GLY A 80 13.29 -1.10 9.97
C GLY A 80 12.70 0.08 9.18
N THR A 81 13.35 0.45 8.06
CA THR A 81 12.87 1.53 7.16
C THR A 81 11.51 1.19 6.55
N ARG A 82 11.33 -0.05 6.07
CA ARG A 82 10.03 -0.52 5.54
C ARG A 82 8.93 -0.43 6.59
N ASN A 83 9.23 -0.83 7.83
CA ASN A 83 8.28 -0.80 8.92
C ASN A 83 7.98 0.62 9.42
N ALA A 84 8.94 1.55 9.35
CA ALA A 84 8.72 2.96 9.66
C ALA A 84 7.72 3.61 8.67
N ARG A 85 7.79 3.28 7.37
CA ARG A 85 6.75 3.68 6.41
C ARG A 85 5.41 3.06 6.78
N TYR A 86 5.36 1.75 7.05
CA TYR A 86 4.12 1.08 7.45
C TYR A 86 3.46 1.73 8.68
N ALA A 87 4.23 1.99 9.75
CA ALA A 87 3.73 2.59 10.98
C ALA A 87 3.16 4.01 10.76
N ARG A 88 3.66 4.73 9.76
CA ARG A 88 3.15 6.05 9.36
C ARG A 88 1.85 5.97 8.55
N GLU A 89 1.77 5.03 7.61
CA GLU A 89 0.71 5.02 6.60
C GLU A 89 -0.50 4.16 6.97
N ALA A 90 -0.26 3.04 7.67
CA ALA A 90 -1.33 2.11 8.03
C ALA A 90 -2.47 2.77 8.84
N PRO A 91 -2.22 3.64 9.85
CA PRO A 91 -3.30 4.34 10.54
C PRO A 91 -4.17 5.17 9.60
N ARG A 92 -3.56 5.95 8.70
CA ARG A 92 -4.26 6.90 7.82
C ARG A 92 -5.18 6.17 6.85
N LEU A 93 -4.68 5.11 6.23
CA LEU A 93 -5.47 4.29 5.30
C LEU A 93 -6.59 3.52 6.03
N SER A 94 -6.29 2.99 7.21
CA SER A 94 -7.28 2.28 8.04
C SER A 94 -8.41 3.20 8.47
N GLU A 95 -8.08 4.42 8.92
CA GLU A 95 -9.05 5.43 9.33
C GLU A 95 -9.93 5.86 8.15
N ALA A 96 -9.33 6.12 6.98
CA ALA A 96 -10.08 6.51 5.78
C ALA A 96 -11.07 5.42 5.34
N ALA A 97 -10.66 4.15 5.36
CA ALA A 97 -11.53 3.02 5.06
C ALA A 97 -12.64 2.87 6.11
N ALA A 98 -12.30 2.94 7.40
CA ALA A 98 -13.26 2.82 8.50
C ALA A 98 -14.32 3.92 8.47
N ARG A 99 -13.92 5.19 8.27
CA ARG A 99 -14.87 6.32 8.15
C ARG A 99 -15.84 6.14 6.98
N ARG A 100 -15.37 5.63 5.84
CA ARG A 100 -16.21 5.33 4.68
C ARG A 100 -17.19 4.18 5.00
N ALA A 101 -16.72 3.13 5.67
CA ALA A 101 -17.56 2.00 6.07
C ALA A 101 -18.68 2.44 7.04
N LEU A 102 -18.34 3.22 8.06
CA LEU A 102 -19.30 3.77 9.04
C LEU A 102 -20.32 4.68 8.38
N LYS A 103 -19.87 5.58 7.48
CA LYS A 103 -20.77 6.44 6.69
C LYS A 103 -21.74 5.62 5.85
N ASN A 104 -21.25 4.58 5.16
CA ASN A 104 -22.08 3.72 4.32
C ASN A 104 -23.06 2.87 5.14
N ALA A 105 -22.70 2.51 6.37
CA ALA A 105 -23.57 1.80 7.30
C ALA A 105 -24.58 2.70 8.03
N GLY A 106 -24.35 4.03 8.05
CA GLY A 106 -25.13 4.95 8.87
C GLY A 106 -24.93 4.74 10.38
N VAL A 107 -23.79 4.21 10.79
CA VAL A 107 -23.46 3.87 12.18
C VAL A 107 -22.53 4.91 12.79
N HIS A 108 -22.81 5.35 14.01
CA HIS A 108 -21.93 6.24 14.74
C HIS A 108 -20.71 5.48 15.27
N PRO A 109 -19.48 6.04 15.24
CA PRO A 109 -18.28 5.36 15.74
C PRO A 109 -18.41 4.84 17.18
N GLY A 110 -19.14 5.55 18.04
CA GLY A 110 -19.39 5.15 19.43
C GLY A 110 -20.29 3.92 19.62
N GLU A 111 -20.93 3.43 18.56
CA GLU A 111 -21.71 2.17 18.58
C GLU A 111 -20.83 0.94 18.31
N ILE A 112 -19.59 1.14 17.87
CA ILE A 112 -18.65 0.05 17.58
C ILE A 112 -18.09 -0.48 18.89
N THR A 113 -18.36 -1.77 19.16
CA THR A 113 -17.91 -2.44 20.38
C THR A 113 -16.57 -3.15 20.22
N HIS A 114 -16.21 -3.54 18.99
CA HIS A 114 -15.01 -4.31 18.70
C HIS A 114 -14.36 -3.82 17.41
N VAL A 115 -13.03 -3.75 17.42
CA VAL A 115 -12.21 -3.49 16.23
C VAL A 115 -11.29 -4.68 16.04
N VAL A 116 -11.33 -5.29 14.85
CA VAL A 116 -10.46 -6.41 14.48
C VAL A 116 -9.62 -5.99 13.29
N THR A 117 -8.30 -6.08 13.41
CA THR A 117 -7.34 -5.71 12.36
C THR A 117 -6.55 -6.92 11.88
N ALA A 118 -6.18 -6.90 10.61
CA ALA A 118 -5.27 -7.87 10.02
C ALA A 118 -4.35 -7.16 9.02
N SER A 119 -3.06 -7.45 9.07
CA SER A 119 -2.07 -6.96 8.12
C SER A 119 -0.88 -7.92 8.09
N CYS A 120 -0.34 -8.17 6.90
CA CYS A 120 0.88 -8.95 6.68
C CYS A 120 2.05 -8.08 6.18
N THR A 121 1.91 -6.75 6.24
CA THR A 121 2.84 -5.80 5.58
C THR A 121 3.73 -5.03 6.54
N GLY A 122 3.49 -5.11 7.85
CA GLY A 122 4.33 -4.51 8.89
C GLY A 122 3.74 -4.69 10.29
N PHE A 123 4.49 -4.25 11.30
CA PHE A 123 4.16 -4.45 12.72
C PHE A 123 4.66 -3.28 13.59
N TYR A 124 3.80 -2.73 14.43
CA TYR A 124 4.20 -1.78 15.48
C TYR A 124 3.25 -1.89 16.67
N ALA A 125 3.71 -1.43 17.84
CA ALA A 125 2.97 -1.52 19.09
C ALA A 125 2.93 -0.15 19.79
N PRO A 126 1.75 0.34 20.23
CA PRO A 126 0.40 -0.19 19.96
C PRO A 126 0.04 -0.18 18.47
N GLY A 127 -0.74 -1.17 18.00
CA GLY A 127 -1.03 -1.38 16.59
C GLY A 127 -2.06 -0.41 15.99
N PRO A 128 -2.41 -0.60 14.69
CA PRO A 128 -3.35 0.29 13.99
C PRO A 128 -4.74 0.32 14.61
N GLU A 129 -5.20 -0.80 15.18
CA GLU A 129 -6.45 -0.88 15.92
C GLU A 129 -6.50 0.09 17.10
N TYR A 130 -5.39 0.25 17.83
CA TYR A 130 -5.32 1.18 18.95
C TYR A 130 -5.47 2.62 18.46
N ARG A 131 -4.86 2.97 17.32
CA ARG A 131 -4.94 4.30 16.70
C ARG A 131 -6.32 4.63 16.13
N LEU A 132 -7.14 3.63 15.82
CA LEU A 132 -8.53 3.85 15.40
C LEU A 132 -9.45 4.19 16.58
N VAL A 133 -9.10 3.71 17.77
CA VAL A 133 -9.95 3.81 18.97
C VAL A 133 -9.54 5.01 19.85
N ARG A 134 -8.30 5.50 19.74
CA ARG A 134 -7.73 6.57 20.56
C ARG A 134 -7.37 7.79 19.74
#